data_AF-A0A852NIX0-F1
#
_entry.id   AF-A0A852NIX0-F1
#
_cell.length_a   1.000
_cell.length_b   1.000
_cell.length_c   1.000
_cell.angle_alpha   90.00
_cell.angle_beta   90.00
_cell.angle_gamma   90.00
#
_symmetry.space_group_name_H-M   'P 1'
#
loop_
_entity.id
_entity.type
_entity.pdbx_description
1 polymer ?
#
loop_
_entity_poly.entity_id
_entity_poly.type
_entity_poly.pdbx_seq_one_letter_code
_entity_poly.pdbx_strand_id
1 'polypeptide(L)'
;RYALFTNVEGGILDDLMVARPAADKLFLVVNAACKEQDLAHLQRFIGNYCEIESLFESRALLALQGPQAASVLARLAPDVAGMTFMQFTTLDLLGVACHISRSGYTGEDGYEISVPVEHAETLARALLAQPEVQPIGLGA
;
A
#
# COMPACT_ATOMS: atom_id res chain seq x y z
N ARG A 1 -1.03 9.72 3.22
CA ARG A 1 -0.26 10.98 3.06
C ARG A 1 1.13 10.65 2.57
N TYR A 2 1.68 11.43 1.65
CA TYR A 2 3.07 11.33 1.21
C TYR A 2 4.00 12.09 2.17
N ALA A 3 5.16 11.50 2.49
CA ALA A 3 6.14 12.03 3.43
C ALA A 3 7.57 11.71 2.98
N LEU A 4 8.55 12.29 3.66
CA LEU A 4 9.98 12.11 3.42
C LEU A 4 10.66 11.72 4.73
N PHE A 5 11.59 10.77 4.68
CA PHE A 5 12.64 10.65 5.67
C PHE A 5 13.78 11.59 5.30
N THR A 6 14.30 12.31 6.29
CA THR A 6 15.46 13.20 6.12
C THR A 6 16.55 12.86 7.10
N ASN A 7 17.80 13.12 6.73
CA ASN A 7 18.92 13.10 7.66
C ASN A 7 18.96 14.40 8.50
N VAL A 8 19.92 14.48 9.43
CA VAL A 8 20.08 15.63 10.34
C VAL A 8 20.49 16.94 9.65
N GLU A 9 20.98 16.86 8.42
CA GLU A 9 21.37 18.00 7.58
C GLU A 9 20.23 18.43 6.64
N GLY A 10 19.09 17.73 6.65
CA GLY A 10 17.93 17.99 5.79
C GLY A 10 17.98 17.32 4.42
N GLY A 11 18.97 16.45 4.16
CA GLY A 11 19.01 15.62 2.95
C GLY A 11 17.94 14.53 2.97
N ILE A 12 17.30 14.28 1.84
CA ILE A 12 16.26 13.24 1.70
C ILE A 12 16.94 11.86 1.69
N LEU A 13 16.45 10.96 2.53
CA LEU A 13 16.89 9.57 2.61
C LEU A 13 16.00 8.64 1.80
N ASP A 14 14.68 8.77 1.98
CA ASP A 14 13.67 8.06 1.22
C ASP A 14 12.35 8.84 1.26
N ASP A 15 11.46 8.54 0.32
CA ASP A 15 10.07 8.96 0.36
C ASP A 15 9.14 7.80 0.70
N LEU A 16 8.00 8.12 1.31
CA LEU A 16 7.10 7.09 1.82
C LEU A 16 5.64 7.52 1.86
N MET A 17 4.77 6.52 1.93
CA MET A 17 3.36 6.70 2.18
C MET A 17 3.01 6.35 3.62
N VAL A 18 2.26 7.24 4.28
CA VAL A 18 1.81 7.10 5.66
C VAL A 18 0.29 7.08 5.70
N ALA A 19 -0.27 6.03 6.27
CA ALA A 19 -1.69 5.92 6.63
C ALA A 19 -1.86 5.85 8.16
N ARG A 20 -3.05 6.24 8.63
CA ARG A 20 -3.42 6.20 10.04
C ARG A 20 -4.68 5.31 10.19
N PRO A 21 -4.53 4.00 10.35
CA PRO A 21 -5.67 3.09 10.52
C PRO A 21 -6.42 3.28 11.86
N ALA A 22 -5.73 3.75 12.90
CA ALA A 22 -6.30 4.04 14.21
C ALA A 22 -5.56 5.23 14.86
N ALA A 23 -6.12 5.79 15.93
CA ALA A 23 -5.56 6.98 16.57
C ALA A 23 -4.10 6.79 17.04
N ASP A 24 -3.78 5.57 17.46
CA ASP A 24 -2.51 5.10 18.03
C ASP A 24 -1.64 4.29 17.04
N LYS A 25 -2.06 4.18 15.77
CA LYS A 25 -1.36 3.37 14.77
C LYS A 25 -1.02 4.16 13.52
N LEU A 26 0.19 3.91 13.00
CA LEU A 26 0.60 4.33 11.68
C LEU A 26 0.94 3.10 10.84
N PHE A 27 0.61 3.16 9.55
CA PHE A 27 1.00 2.16 8.57
C PHE A 27 1.84 2.85 7.50
N LEU A 28 3.05 2.35 7.31
CA LEU A 28 4.05 2.95 6.42
C LEU A 28 4.30 2.01 5.24
N VAL A 29 4.33 2.57 4.03
CA VAL A 29 4.82 1.90 2.83
C VAL A 29 6.07 2.65 2.38
N VAL A 30 7.21 1.95 2.36
CA VAL A 30 8.53 2.47 2.01
C VAL A 30 9.05 1.80 0.73
N ASN A 31 10.06 2.39 0.10
CA ASN A 31 10.62 1.82 -1.12
C ASN A 31 11.34 0.50 -0.86
N ALA A 32 11.20 -0.46 -1.77
CA ALA A 32 11.75 -1.80 -1.60
C ALA A 32 13.29 -1.81 -1.43
N ALA A 33 14.00 -0.93 -2.13
CA ALA A 33 15.45 -0.78 -2.01
C ALA A 33 15.90 -0.14 -0.69
N CYS A 34 14.98 0.58 -0.02
CA CYS A 34 15.24 1.37 1.19
C CYS A 34 14.72 0.67 2.46
N LYS A 35 13.91 -0.38 2.34
CA LYS A 35 13.18 -0.99 3.45
C LYS A 35 14.01 -1.30 4.71
N GLU A 36 15.23 -1.81 4.54
CA GLU A 36 16.11 -2.15 5.67
C GLU A 36 16.71 -0.91 6.33
N GLN A 37 17.14 0.08 5.54
CA GLN A 37 17.67 1.33 6.08
C GLN A 37 16.58 2.14 6.78
N ASP A 38 15.35 2.14 6.25
CA ASP A 38 14.23 2.87 6.83
C ASP A 38 13.76 2.23 8.12
N LEU A 39 13.70 0.90 8.18
CA LEU A 39 13.42 0.17 9.41
C LEU A 39 14.46 0.50 10.49
N ALA A 40 15.75 0.45 10.15
CA ALA A 40 16.83 0.81 11.07
C ALA A 40 16.75 2.29 11.50
N HIS A 41 16.38 3.19 10.58
CA HIS A 41 16.19 4.61 10.86
C HIS A 41 15.07 4.82 11.88
N LEU A 42 13.90 4.22 11.66
CA LEU A 42 12.77 4.28 12.58
C LEU A 42 13.13 3.70 13.95
N GLN A 43 13.73 2.51 13.99
CA GLN A 43 14.14 1.86 15.24
C GLN A 43 15.10 2.73 16.05
N ARG A 44 16.07 3.34 15.37
CA ARG A 44 17.06 4.22 16.01
C ARG A 44 16.44 5.47 16.64
N PHE A 45 15.54 6.14 15.92
CA PHE A 45 15.07 7.47 16.33
C PHE A 45 13.77 7.43 17.13
N ILE A 46 12.88 6.46 16.87
CA ILE A 46 11.58 6.40 17.52
C ILE A 46 11.25 5.07 18.21
N GLY A 47 12.11 4.05 18.12
CA GLY A 47 11.85 2.72 18.69
C GLY A 47 11.70 2.68 20.22
N ASN A 48 12.12 3.74 20.92
CA ASN A 48 11.88 3.88 22.37
C ASN A 48 10.52 4.52 22.71
N TYR A 49 9.79 5.05 21.72
CA TYR A 49 8.49 5.71 21.92
C TYR A 49 7.31 4.87 21.42
N CYS A 50 7.55 3.95 20.47
CA CYS A 50 6.53 3.06 19.95
C CYS A 50 7.12 1.73 19.50
N GLU A 51 6.25 0.73 19.39
CA GLU A 51 6.58 -0.53 18.72
C GLU A 51 6.69 -0.30 17.20
N ILE A 52 7.71 -0.89 16.59
CA ILE A 52 7.89 -0.89 15.15
C ILE A 52 7.92 -2.33 14.68
N GLU A 53 6.85 -2.73 14.00
CA GLU A 53 6.70 -4.05 13.40
C GLU A 53 6.99 -3.97 11.91
N SER A 54 7.95 -4.77 11.44
CA SER A 54 8.16 -4.95 10.01
C SER A 54 7.18 -5.97 9.46
N LEU A 55 6.49 -5.60 8.39
CA LEU A 55 5.51 -6.47 7.71
C LEU A 55 6.05 -7.08 6.40
N PHE A 56 7.35 -6.90 6.11
CA PHE A 56 7.95 -7.20 4.80
C PHE A 56 7.74 -8.66 4.35
N GLU A 57 7.77 -9.61 5.28
CA GLU A 57 7.63 -11.04 4.99
C GLU A 57 6.18 -11.55 5.09
N SER A 58 5.29 -10.76 5.69
CA SER A 58 3.91 -11.18 6.00
C SER A 58 2.88 -10.62 5.02
N ARG A 59 3.26 -9.61 4.21
CA ARG A 59 2.34 -8.94 3.29
C ARG A 59 2.96 -8.74 1.91
N ALA A 60 2.13 -8.80 0.90
CA ALA A 60 2.41 -8.34 -0.45
C ALA A 60 1.68 -7.03 -0.73
N LEU A 61 2.11 -6.31 -1.77
CA LEU A 61 1.46 -5.09 -2.26
C LEU A 61 1.13 -5.26 -3.75
N LEU A 62 -0.14 -5.12 -4.10
CA LEU A 62 -0.61 -5.13 -5.48
C LEU A 62 -1.16 -3.76 -5.85
N ALA A 63 -0.81 -3.25 -7.03
CA ALA A 63 -1.36 -2.02 -7.56
C ALA A 63 -2.35 -2.33 -8.70
N LEU A 64 -3.59 -1.87 -8.56
CA LEU A 64 -4.60 -1.89 -9.61
C LEU A 64 -4.79 -0.46 -10.10
N GLN A 65 -4.35 -0.17 -11.32
CA GLN A 65 -4.21 1.20 -11.82
C GLN A 65 -4.92 1.34 -13.17
N GLY A 66 -5.50 2.51 -13.42
CA GLY A 66 -6.19 2.86 -14.66
C GLY A 66 -7.64 3.31 -14.44
N PRO A 67 -8.27 3.89 -15.48
CA PRO A 67 -9.59 4.54 -15.38
C PRO A 67 -10.73 3.58 -14.98
N GLN A 68 -10.53 2.27 -15.10
CA GLN A 68 -11.51 1.24 -14.75
C GLN A 68 -11.23 0.58 -13.38
N ALA A 69 -10.17 0.97 -12.68
CA ALA A 69 -9.73 0.35 -11.42
C ALA A 69 -10.83 0.36 -10.34
N ALA A 70 -11.54 1.49 -10.19
CA ALA A 70 -12.62 1.60 -9.21
C ALA A 70 -13.78 0.64 -9.51
N SER A 71 -14.18 0.51 -10.79
CA SER A 71 -15.22 -0.42 -11.22
C SER A 71 -14.82 -1.87 -10.97
N VAL A 72 -13.58 -2.22 -11.32
CA VAL A 72 -13.02 -3.56 -11.11
C VAL A 72 -12.97 -3.93 -9.64
N LEU A 73 -12.39 -3.07 -8.78
CA LEU A 73 -12.24 -3.38 -7.36
C LEU A 73 -13.58 -3.39 -6.62
N ALA A 74 -14.54 -2.55 -7.02
CA ALA A 74 -15.88 -2.51 -6.44
C ALA A 74 -16.68 -3.81 -6.65
N ARG A 75 -16.32 -4.64 -7.64
CA ARG A 75 -16.89 -5.99 -7.80
C ARG A 75 -16.50 -6.93 -6.66
N LEU A 76 -15.34 -6.68 -6.03
CA LEU A 76 -14.83 -7.48 -4.91
C LEU A 76 -15.17 -6.85 -3.55
N ALA A 77 -15.11 -5.52 -3.46
CA ALA A 77 -15.47 -4.75 -2.26
C ALA A 77 -16.16 -3.44 -2.67
N PRO A 78 -17.52 -3.38 -2.69
CA PRO A 78 -18.27 -2.22 -3.17
C PRO A 78 -17.91 -0.90 -2.47
N ASP A 79 -17.54 -0.97 -1.19
CA ASP A 79 -17.23 0.20 -0.35
C ASP A 79 -16.03 1.03 -0.86
N VAL A 80 -15.15 0.44 -1.70
CA VAL A 80 -14.02 1.17 -2.29
C VAL A 80 -14.48 2.31 -3.21
N ALA A 81 -15.68 2.21 -3.80
CA ALA A 81 -16.22 3.22 -4.69
C ALA A 81 -16.44 4.58 -3.98
N GLY A 82 -16.68 4.55 -2.66
CA GLY A 82 -16.83 5.75 -1.83
C GLY A 82 -15.51 6.38 -1.40
N MET A 83 -14.37 5.73 -1.64
CA MET A 83 -13.06 6.24 -1.23
C MET A 83 -12.66 7.46 -2.07
N THR A 84 -12.15 8.52 -1.45
CA THR A 84 -11.54 9.64 -2.15
C THR A 84 -10.04 9.41 -2.36
N PHE A 85 -9.41 10.22 -3.22
CA PHE A 85 -7.95 10.18 -3.42
C PHE A 85 -7.20 10.26 -2.08
N MET A 86 -6.17 9.42 -1.93
CA MET A 86 -5.33 9.28 -0.72
C MET A 86 -6.05 8.80 0.54
N GLN A 87 -7.32 8.37 0.43
CA GLN A 87 -8.02 7.71 1.51
C GLN A 87 -7.48 6.29 1.69
N PHE A 88 -7.40 5.87 2.95
CA PHE A 88 -7.02 4.52 3.36
C PHE A 88 -8.19 3.87 4.10
N THR A 89 -8.38 2.58 3.90
CA THR A 89 -9.35 1.78 4.65
C THR A 89 -8.83 0.33 4.81
N THR A 90 -9.49 -0.43 5.67
CA THR A 90 -9.35 -1.89 5.71
C THR A 90 -10.68 -2.51 5.32
N LEU A 91 -10.66 -3.37 4.30
CA LEU A 91 -11.83 -4.05 3.78
C LEU A 91 -11.46 -5.50 3.44
N ASP A 92 -12.45 -6.38 3.47
CA ASP A 92 -12.25 -7.76 3.06
C ASP A 92 -12.30 -7.87 1.53
N LEU A 93 -11.26 -8.44 0.93
CA LEU A 93 -11.25 -8.89 -0.45
C LEU A 93 -11.18 -10.40 -0.45
N LEU A 94 -12.18 -11.06 -1.05
CA LEU A 94 -12.27 -12.53 -1.09
C LEU A 94 -12.22 -13.18 0.31
N GLY A 95 -12.79 -12.52 1.32
CA GLY A 95 -12.80 -12.99 2.71
C GLY A 95 -11.50 -12.74 3.48
N VAL A 96 -10.58 -11.94 2.95
CA VAL A 96 -9.28 -11.63 3.56
C VAL A 96 -9.15 -10.14 3.82
N ALA A 97 -8.82 -9.76 5.06
CA ALA A 97 -8.62 -8.38 5.47
C ALA A 97 -7.42 -7.74 4.73
N CYS A 98 -7.73 -6.78 3.85
CA CYS A 98 -6.76 -6.06 3.06
C CYS A 98 -6.71 -4.59 3.47
N HIS A 99 -5.51 -4.02 3.48
CA HIS A 99 -5.33 -2.58 3.61
C HIS A 99 -5.35 -1.97 2.22
N ILE A 100 -6.25 -1.03 1.99
CA ILE A 100 -6.51 -0.46 0.67
C ILE A 100 -6.34 1.05 0.75
N SER A 101 -5.55 1.61 -0.16
CA SER A 101 -5.50 3.05 -0.40
C SER A 101 -5.88 3.37 -1.82
N ARG A 102 -6.67 4.44 -2.03
CA ARG A 102 -6.95 4.98 -3.36
C ARG A 102 -5.79 5.90 -3.77
N SER A 103 -4.70 5.28 -4.18
CA SER A 103 -3.42 5.89 -4.54
C SER A 103 -2.77 5.12 -5.68
N GLY A 104 -1.71 5.68 -6.22
CA GLY A 104 -1.03 5.14 -7.39
C GLY A 104 0.18 5.95 -7.81
N TYR A 105 1.00 5.33 -8.66
CA TYR A 105 2.22 5.92 -9.22
C TYR A 105 2.15 6.13 -10.75
N THR A 106 0.97 5.93 -11.36
CA THR A 106 0.77 6.02 -12.81
C THR A 106 0.22 7.37 -13.28
N GLY A 107 -0.27 8.20 -12.36
CA GLY A 107 -1.03 9.42 -12.67
C GLY A 107 -2.51 9.18 -13.01
N GLU A 108 -2.92 7.92 -13.15
CA GLU A 108 -4.32 7.52 -13.33
C GLU A 108 -5.00 7.26 -11.98
N ASP A 109 -6.33 7.05 -12.00
CA ASP A 109 -7.05 6.51 -10.84
C ASP A 109 -6.56 5.08 -10.53
N GLY A 110 -6.70 4.66 -9.28
CA GLY A 110 -6.16 3.38 -8.87
C GLY A 110 -6.17 3.13 -7.37
N TYR A 111 -5.80 1.91 -7.03
CA TYR A 111 -5.66 1.45 -5.67
C TYR A 111 -4.34 0.73 -5.47
N GLU A 112 -3.79 0.89 -4.28
CA GLU A 112 -2.74 0.03 -3.73
C GLU A 112 -3.36 -0.85 -2.65
N ILE A 113 -3.10 -2.14 -2.75
CA ILE A 113 -3.74 -3.18 -1.95
C ILE A 113 -2.67 -3.98 -1.26
N SER A 114 -2.49 -3.74 0.04
CA SER A 114 -1.64 -4.59 0.86
C SER A 114 -2.47 -5.78 1.36
N VAL A 115 -2.02 -6.98 1.06
CA VAL A 115 -2.71 -8.26 1.29
C VAL A 115 -1.77 -9.20 2.05
N PRO A 116 -2.26 -10.08 2.96
CA PRO A 116 -1.42 -11.14 3.52
C PRO A 116 -0.75 -11.94 2.41
N VAL A 117 0.54 -12.25 2.59
CA VAL A 117 1.39 -12.79 1.52
C VAL A 117 0.85 -14.12 0.96
N GLU A 118 0.27 -14.96 1.81
CA GLU A 118 -0.31 -16.25 1.44
C GLU A 118 -1.55 -16.13 0.54
N HIS A 119 -2.17 -14.96 0.49
CA HIS A 119 -3.36 -14.67 -0.32
C HIS A 119 -3.08 -13.79 -1.55
N ALA A 120 -1.83 -13.34 -1.71
CA ALA A 120 -1.44 -12.43 -2.78
C ALA A 120 -1.70 -13.00 -4.18
N GLU A 121 -1.35 -14.27 -4.40
CA GLU A 121 -1.57 -14.93 -5.69
C GLU A 121 -3.06 -15.09 -5.99
N THR A 122 -3.86 -15.47 -5.00
CA THR A 122 -5.32 -15.60 -5.14
C THR A 122 -5.95 -14.28 -5.56
N LEU A 123 -5.59 -13.19 -4.89
CA LEU A 123 -6.09 -11.86 -5.22
C LEU A 123 -5.62 -11.41 -6.63
N ALA A 124 -4.34 -11.59 -6.95
CA ALA A 124 -3.80 -11.24 -8.27
C ALA A 124 -4.52 -11.99 -9.40
N ARG A 125 -4.77 -13.29 -9.23
CA ARG A 125 -5.52 -14.10 -10.21
C ARG A 125 -6.98 -13.65 -10.36
N ALA A 126 -7.63 -13.29 -9.26
CA ALA A 126 -9.00 -12.77 -9.31
C ALA A 126 -9.10 -11.43 -10.04
N LEU A 127 -8.11 -10.55 -9.85
CA LEU A 127 -8.00 -9.29 -10.59
C LEU A 127 -7.73 -9.54 -12.08
N LEU A 128 -6.76 -10.40 -12.41
CA LEU A 128 -6.40 -10.74 -13.80
C LEU A 128 -7.51 -11.48 -14.57
N ALA A 129 -8.48 -12.08 -13.87
CA ALA A 129 -9.65 -12.68 -14.49
C ALA A 129 -10.67 -11.64 -14.99
N GLN A 130 -10.53 -10.37 -14.59
CA GLN A 130 -11.37 -9.28 -15.06
C GLN A 130 -10.92 -8.85 -16.46
N PRO A 131 -11.84 -8.68 -17.43
CA PRO A 131 -11.49 -8.43 -18.83
C PRO A 131 -10.72 -7.11 -19.04
N GLU A 132 -10.85 -6.16 -18.13
CA GLU A 132 -10.17 -4.87 -18.17
C GLU A 132 -8.73 -4.89 -17.63
N VAL A 133 -8.31 -5.98 -16.97
CA VAL A 133 -7.07 -6.05 -16.21
C VAL A 133 -6.01 -6.86 -16.95
N GLN A 134 -4.81 -6.30 -17.02
CA GLN A 134 -3.63 -6.97 -17.57
C GLN A 134 -2.45 -6.83 -16.60
N PRO A 135 -1.51 -7.78 -16.59
CA PRO A 135 -0.30 -7.63 -15.80
C PRO A 135 0.61 -6.59 -16.46
N ILE A 136 1.25 -5.78 -15.63
CA ILE A 136 2.19 -4.76 -16.07
C ILE A 136 3.47 -4.85 -15.22
N GLY A 137 4.61 -4.62 -15.86
CA GLY A 137 5.93 -4.71 -15.24
C GLY A 137 6.59 -3.34 -15.08
N LEU A 138 7.79 -3.35 -14.50
CA LEU A 138 8.56 -2.14 -14.13
C LEU A 138 8.97 -1.24 -15.31
N GLY A 139 8.94 -1.73 -16.55
CA GLY A 139 9.40 -0.98 -17.73
C GLY A 139 8.29 -0.31 -18.54
N ALA A 140 7.04 -0.42 -18.11
CA ALA A 140 5.87 0.09 -18.83
C ALA A 140 5.55 1.55 -18.50
#